data_AF-A0AAD7SJW3-F1
#
_entry.id   AF-A0AAD7SJW3-F1
#
_cell.length_a   1.000
_cell.length_b   1.000
_cell.length_c   1.000
_cell.angle_alpha   90.00
_cell.angle_beta   90.00
_cell.angle_gamma   90.00
#
_symmetry.space_group_name_H-M   'P 1'
#
loop_
_entity.id
_entity.type
_entity.pdbx_description
1 polymer ?
#
loop_
_entity_poly.entity_id
_entity_poly.type
_entity_poly.pdbx_seq_one_letter_code
_entity_poly.pdbx_strand_id
1 'polypeptide(L)'
;MHFATIIPAEEEYVKYRFWKESFKMIRKDELASAAATGNTELVGILLQNGADVNAVNSFGQTPLQVMMMGNTAVAQLLLECGANPNRRDSHVGATPLHDAAREGFLDTVAILIQYHADINAEDYHGRKPVDLAETNGHQDVVAFLESA
;
A
#
# COMPACT_ATOMS: atom_id res chain seq x y z
N MET A 1 -17.86 31.57 -23.05
CA MET A 1 -16.48 31.15 -22.76
C MET A 1 -16.38 29.66 -23.08
N HIS A 2 -15.90 29.33 -24.28
CA HIS A 2 -15.55 27.97 -24.65
C HIS A 2 -14.05 27.81 -24.37
N PHE A 3 -13.68 26.87 -23.49
CA PHE A 3 -12.28 26.47 -23.33
C PHE A 3 -11.83 25.81 -24.63
N ALA A 4 -11.04 26.53 -25.44
CA ALA A 4 -10.37 25.94 -26.59
C ALA A 4 -9.36 24.90 -26.06
N THR A 5 -9.61 23.63 -26.37
CA THR A 5 -8.68 22.53 -26.13
C THR A 5 -7.47 22.75 -27.03
N ILE A 6 -6.41 23.37 -26.51
CA ILE A 6 -5.13 23.49 -27.20
C ILE A 6 -4.47 22.11 -27.14
N ILE A 7 -4.55 21.37 -28.25
CA ILE A 7 -3.77 20.14 -28.47
C ILE A 7 -2.35 20.59 -28.86
N PRO A 8 -1.29 20.29 -28.08
CA PRO A 8 0.08 20.64 -28.45
C PRO A 8 0.53 19.93 -29.74
N ALA A 9 1.43 20.53 -30.51
CA ALA A 9 2.03 19.91 -31.69
C ALA A 9 2.70 18.57 -31.34
N GLU A 10 2.70 17.60 -32.26
CA GLU A 10 3.01 16.19 -31.93
C GLU A 10 4.38 15.98 -31.26
N GLU A 11 5.42 16.73 -31.64
CA GLU A 11 6.74 16.65 -30.98
C GLU A 11 6.75 17.16 -29.53
N GLU A 12 6.00 18.23 -29.25
CA GLU A 12 5.89 18.81 -27.91
C GLU A 12 4.99 17.94 -27.03
N TYR A 13 3.98 17.29 -27.62
CA TYR A 13 3.12 16.32 -26.96
C TYR A 13 3.89 15.07 -26.51
N VAL A 14 4.83 14.57 -27.33
CA VAL A 14 5.71 13.45 -26.95
C VAL A 14 6.62 13.84 -25.78
N LYS A 15 7.24 15.03 -25.80
CA LYS A 15 8.04 15.54 -24.68
C LYS A 15 7.21 15.75 -23.41
N TYR A 16 6.01 16.32 -23.54
CA TYR A 16 5.08 16.51 -22.44
C TYR A 16 4.63 15.18 -21.83
N ARG A 17 4.27 14.19 -22.66
CA ARG A 17 3.97 12.82 -22.19
C ARG A 17 5.16 12.18 -21.51
N PHE A 18 6.35 12.27 -22.10
CA PHE A 18 7.57 11.73 -21.52
C PHE A 18 7.84 12.35 -20.15
N TRP A 19 7.81 13.68 -20.04
CA TRP A 19 7.97 14.41 -18.77
C TRP A 19 6.92 13.99 -17.75
N LYS A 20 5.64 13.98 -18.14
CA LYS A 20 4.54 13.57 -17.24
C LYS A 20 4.70 12.13 -16.75
N GLU A 21 5.11 11.20 -17.60
CA GLU A 21 5.33 9.80 -17.22
C GLU A 21 6.61 9.63 -16.38
N SER A 22 7.70 10.35 -16.65
CA SER A 22 8.88 10.36 -15.79
C SER A 22 8.55 10.85 -14.38
N PHE A 23 7.83 11.98 -14.26
CA PHE A 23 7.36 12.50 -12.97
C PHE A 23 6.35 11.57 -12.28
N LYS A 24 5.54 10.85 -13.06
CA LYS A 24 4.62 9.85 -12.52
C LYS A 24 5.39 8.67 -11.94
N MET A 25 6.40 8.13 -12.62
CA MET A 25 7.20 7.02 -12.10
C MET A 25 7.99 7.42 -10.85
N ILE A 26 8.62 8.59 -10.85
CA ILE A 26 9.31 9.15 -9.69
C ILE A 26 8.36 9.21 -8.48
N ARG A 27 7.13 9.73 -8.65
CA ARG A 27 6.15 9.83 -7.55
C ARG A 27 5.66 8.48 -7.00
N LYS A 28 5.62 7.41 -7.82
CA LYS A 28 5.20 6.07 -7.35
C LYS A 28 6.24 5.47 -6.41
N ASP A 29 7.51 5.52 -6.83
CA ASP A 29 8.62 5.01 -6.03
C ASP A 29 8.83 5.87 -4.78
N GLU A 30 8.62 7.19 -4.88
CA GLU A 30 8.69 8.11 -3.73
C GLU A 30 7.65 7.79 -2.66
N LEU A 31 6.38 7.53 -3.02
CA LEU A 31 5.34 7.23 -2.03
C LEU A 31 5.62 5.91 -1.31
N ALA A 32 6.04 4.88 -2.06
CA ALA A 32 6.45 3.60 -1.49
C ALA A 32 7.66 3.76 -0.55
N SER A 33 8.67 4.54 -0.95
CA SER A 33 9.85 4.81 -0.11
C SER A 33 9.51 5.62 1.14
N ALA A 34 8.62 6.61 1.04
CA ALA A 34 8.15 7.40 2.18
C ALA A 34 7.39 6.53 3.19
N ALA A 35 6.54 5.64 2.70
CA ALA A 35 5.83 4.67 3.53
C ALA A 35 6.81 3.71 4.23
N ALA A 36 7.79 3.18 3.49
CA ALA A 36 8.80 2.25 4.03
C ALA A 36 9.71 2.88 5.10
N THR A 37 9.93 4.19 5.04
CA THR A 37 10.70 4.92 6.06
C THR A 37 9.83 5.41 7.22
N GLY A 38 8.51 5.21 7.17
CA GLY A 38 7.60 5.69 8.21
C GLY A 38 7.40 7.21 8.21
N ASN A 39 7.77 7.92 7.14
CA ASN A 39 7.68 9.37 7.07
C ASN A 39 6.24 9.81 6.75
N THR A 40 5.39 9.84 7.78
CA THR A 40 3.95 10.18 7.67
C THR A 40 3.72 11.55 7.03
N GLU A 41 4.57 12.54 7.33
CA GLU A 41 4.46 13.88 6.74
C GLU A 41 4.68 13.84 5.22
N LEU A 42 5.75 13.18 4.77
CA LEU A 42 6.03 13.05 3.35
C LEU A 42 4.96 12.23 2.63
N VAL A 43 4.46 11.15 3.24
CA VAL A 43 3.32 10.38 2.71
C VAL A 43 2.11 11.31 2.50
N GLY A 44 1.78 12.13 3.49
CA GLY A 44 0.68 13.10 3.38
C GLY A 44 0.86 14.10 2.25
N ILE A 45 2.05 14.69 2.14
CA ILE A 45 2.39 15.64 1.06
C ILE A 45 2.26 14.98 -0.30
N LEU A 46 2.78 13.76 -0.48
CA LEU A 46 2.74 13.05 -1.76
C LEU A 46 1.29 12.73 -2.18
N LEU A 47 0.46 12.25 -1.23
CA LEU A 47 -0.95 11.97 -1.49
C LEU A 47 -1.74 13.25 -1.84
N GLN A 48 -1.51 14.35 -1.12
CA GLN A 48 -2.11 15.65 -1.42
C GLN A 48 -1.71 16.18 -2.81
N ASN A 49 -0.50 15.85 -3.29
CA ASN A 49 -0.03 16.18 -4.64
C ASN A 49 -0.45 15.15 -5.70
N GLY A 50 -1.43 14.30 -5.41
CA GLY A 50 -2.03 13.37 -6.35
C GLY A 50 -1.13 12.17 -6.68
N ALA A 51 -0.28 11.74 -5.73
CA ALA A 51 0.31 10.42 -5.80
C ALA A 51 -0.81 9.37 -5.73
N ASP A 52 -0.69 8.32 -6.54
CA ASP A 52 -1.63 7.21 -6.52
C ASP A 52 -1.32 6.31 -5.33
N VAL A 53 -2.23 6.27 -4.36
CA VAL A 53 -2.10 5.49 -3.11
C VAL A 53 -1.91 3.98 -3.35
N ASN A 54 -2.38 3.48 -4.50
CA ASN A 54 -2.29 2.06 -4.89
C ASN A 54 -1.22 1.81 -5.95
N ALA A 55 -0.42 2.82 -6.29
CA ALA A 55 0.71 2.64 -7.18
C ALA A 55 1.66 1.58 -6.65
N VAL A 56 2.26 0.83 -7.56
CA VAL A 56 3.31 -0.13 -7.20
C VAL A 56 4.68 0.44 -7.51
N ASN A 57 5.62 0.17 -6.61
CA ASN A 57 7.04 0.42 -6.85
C ASN A 57 7.61 -0.54 -7.91
N SER A 58 8.89 -0.40 -8.23
CA SER A 58 9.63 -1.30 -9.14
C SER A 58 9.62 -2.79 -8.75
N PHE A 59 9.30 -3.11 -7.49
CA PHE A 59 9.15 -4.49 -6.98
C PHE A 59 7.70 -4.99 -7.02
N GLY A 60 6.76 -4.21 -7.55
CA GLY A 60 5.35 -4.61 -7.64
C GLY A 60 4.57 -4.47 -6.33
N GLN A 61 5.11 -3.77 -5.34
CA GLN A 61 4.51 -3.62 -4.00
C GLN A 61 3.84 -2.25 -3.86
N THR A 62 2.69 -2.21 -3.18
CA THR A 62 2.00 -0.95 -2.84
C THR A 62 2.61 -0.26 -1.63
N PRO A 63 2.40 1.06 -1.44
CA PRO A 63 2.79 1.77 -0.22
C PRO A 63 2.31 1.07 1.06
N LEU A 64 1.10 0.51 1.05
CA LEU A 64 0.53 -0.20 2.19
C LEU A 64 1.26 -1.52 2.50
N GLN A 65 1.89 -2.15 1.51
CA GLN A 65 2.68 -3.38 1.70
C GLN A 65 4.11 -3.10 2.13
N VAL A 66 4.72 -2.02 1.64
CA VAL A 66 6.10 -1.66 2.00
C VAL A 66 6.19 -0.80 3.24
N MET A 67 5.08 -0.27 3.75
CA MET A 67 5.10 0.57 4.94
C MET A 67 5.82 -0.15 6.08
N MET A 68 6.57 0.60 6.87
CA MET A 68 7.20 0.04 8.06
C MET A 68 6.09 -0.42 9.02
N MET A 69 5.84 -1.72 9.03
CA MET A 69 4.79 -2.31 9.83
C MET A 69 5.10 -2.05 11.32
N GLY A 70 4.09 -1.60 12.08
CA GLY A 70 4.28 -0.96 13.39
C GLY A 70 4.17 0.58 13.38
N ASN A 71 4.30 1.23 12.22
CA ASN A 71 3.92 2.63 12.05
C ASN A 71 2.44 2.75 11.66
N THR A 72 1.59 2.69 12.68
CA THR A 72 0.12 2.77 12.56
C THR A 72 -0.36 4.05 11.90
N ALA A 73 0.37 5.16 12.03
CA ALA A 73 0.00 6.44 11.43
C ALA A 73 0.09 6.42 9.91
N VAL A 74 1.15 5.81 9.34
CA VAL A 74 1.25 5.62 7.89
C VAL A 74 0.16 4.68 7.38
N ALA A 75 -0.11 3.58 8.11
CA ALA A 75 -1.16 2.63 7.76
C ALA A 75 -2.53 3.32 7.69
N GLN A 76 -2.91 4.05 8.74
CA GLN A 76 -4.17 4.80 8.78
C GLN A 76 -4.27 5.80 7.63
N LEU A 77 -3.25 6.64 7.44
CA LEU A 77 -3.26 7.66 6.40
C LEU A 77 -3.45 7.07 4.99
N LEU A 78 -2.75 5.97 4.68
CA LEU A 78 -2.88 5.28 3.39
C LEU A 78 -4.29 4.71 3.21
N LEU A 79 -4.85 4.08 4.24
CA LEU A 79 -6.19 3.48 4.20
C LEU A 79 -7.30 4.54 4.10
N GLU A 80 -7.18 5.64 4.84
CA GLU A 80 -8.07 6.82 4.73
C GLU A 80 -8.06 7.42 3.32
N CYS A 81 -6.91 7.37 2.66
CA CYS A 81 -6.76 7.81 1.26
C CYS A 81 -7.18 6.76 0.23
N GLY A 82 -7.74 5.61 0.64
CA GLY A 82 -8.27 4.59 -0.26
C GLY A 82 -7.26 3.54 -0.72
N ALA A 83 -6.19 3.30 0.05
CA ALA A 83 -5.35 2.12 -0.17
C ALA A 83 -6.18 0.84 -0.09
N ASN A 84 -5.94 -0.11 -0.99
CA ASN A 84 -6.63 -1.40 -0.98
C ASN A 84 -5.97 -2.35 0.03
N PRO A 85 -6.64 -2.69 1.15
CA PRO A 85 -6.09 -3.58 2.18
C PRO A 85 -6.00 -5.05 1.73
N ASN A 86 -6.67 -5.40 0.62
CA ASN A 86 -6.73 -6.76 0.06
C ASN A 86 -5.86 -6.93 -1.18
N ARG A 87 -5.02 -5.95 -1.50
CA ARG A 87 -4.08 -6.07 -2.62
C ARG A 87 -3.10 -7.21 -2.34
N ARG A 88 -2.99 -8.14 -3.28
CA ARG A 88 -2.01 -9.24 -3.24
C ARG A 88 -0.71 -8.83 -3.91
N ASP A 89 0.41 -9.18 -3.32
CA ASP A 89 1.70 -9.09 -4.02
C ASP A 89 1.81 -10.11 -5.17
N SER A 90 2.79 -9.92 -6.05
CA SER A 90 3.03 -10.79 -7.20
C SER A 90 3.91 -12.03 -6.91
N HIS A 91 4.54 -12.10 -5.74
CA HIS A 91 5.53 -13.13 -5.40
C HIS A 91 4.88 -14.35 -4.75
N VAL A 92 4.20 -14.13 -3.62
CA VAL A 92 3.53 -15.17 -2.83
C VAL A 92 2.05 -14.89 -2.67
N GLY A 93 1.55 -13.76 -3.19
CA GLY A 93 0.15 -13.41 -3.11
C GLY A 93 -0.27 -12.97 -1.72
N ALA A 94 0.67 -12.52 -0.88
CA ALA A 94 0.37 -12.03 0.44
C ALA A 94 -0.38 -10.69 0.34
N THR A 95 -1.34 -10.52 1.23
CA THR A 95 -2.00 -9.23 1.47
C THR A 95 -1.27 -8.48 2.58
N PRO A 96 -1.48 -7.16 2.73
CA PRO A 96 -1.00 -6.42 3.91
C PRO A 96 -1.28 -7.11 5.25
N LEU A 97 -2.42 -7.81 5.36
CA LEU A 97 -2.78 -8.55 6.58
C LEU A 97 -1.89 -9.79 6.82
N HIS A 98 -1.48 -10.49 5.77
CA HIS A 98 -0.51 -11.59 5.88
C HIS A 98 0.83 -11.08 6.39
N ASP A 99 1.31 -9.96 5.84
CA ASP A 99 2.59 -9.36 6.26
C ASP A 99 2.51 -8.88 7.71
N ALA A 100 1.45 -8.17 8.09
CA ALA A 100 1.26 -7.70 9.47
C ALA A 100 1.15 -8.86 10.47
N ALA A 101 0.47 -9.95 10.09
CA ALA A 101 0.32 -11.12 10.94
C ALA A 101 1.61 -11.93 11.10
N ARG A 102 2.37 -12.10 10.00
CA ARG A 102 3.68 -12.79 10.01
C ARG A 102 4.69 -12.11 10.92
N GLU A 103 4.67 -10.78 10.98
CA GLU A 103 5.62 -10.00 11.78
C GLU A 103 5.10 -9.63 13.18
N GLY A 104 3.85 -9.97 13.51
CA GLY A 104 3.29 -9.76 14.85
C GLY A 104 2.81 -8.34 15.15
N PHE A 105 2.50 -7.54 14.13
CA PHE A 105 2.10 -6.14 14.33
C PHE A 105 0.60 -6.00 14.64
N LEU A 106 0.22 -6.35 15.88
CA LEU A 106 -1.18 -6.36 16.35
C LEU A 106 -1.95 -5.08 16.02
N ASP A 107 -1.39 -3.90 16.29
CA ASP A 107 -2.08 -2.63 16.01
C ASP A 107 -2.34 -2.44 14.50
N THR A 108 -1.40 -2.88 13.65
CA THR A 108 -1.56 -2.83 12.20
C THR A 108 -2.60 -3.83 11.72
N VAL A 109 -2.63 -5.04 12.30
CA VAL A 109 -3.66 -6.05 12.07
C VAL A 109 -5.05 -5.49 12.39
N ALA A 110 -5.21 -4.87 13.56
CA ALA A 110 -6.47 -4.27 13.98
C ALA A 110 -6.93 -3.15 13.03
N ILE A 111 -6.02 -2.26 12.62
CA ILE A 111 -6.31 -1.20 11.65
C ILE A 111 -6.73 -1.80 10.29
N LEU A 112 -5.98 -2.77 9.77
CA LEU A 112 -6.32 -3.40 8.48
C LEU A 112 -7.72 -4.03 8.50
N ILE A 113 -8.08 -4.73 9.59
CA ILE A 113 -9.42 -5.31 9.78
C ILE A 113 -10.49 -4.21 9.88
N GLN A 114 -10.23 -3.12 10.60
CA GLN A 114 -11.13 -1.97 10.67
C GLN A 114 -11.44 -1.40 9.27
N TYR A 115 -10.48 -1.45 8.35
CA TYR A 115 -10.63 -1.03 6.96
C TYR A 115 -11.02 -2.17 5.99
N HIS A 116 -11.62 -3.25 6.51
CA HIS A 116 -12.17 -4.36 5.71
C HIS A 116 -11.13 -5.22 4.97
N ALA A 117 -9.95 -5.42 5.59
CA ALA A 117 -9.08 -6.51 5.18
C ALA A 117 -9.78 -7.87 5.36
N ASP A 118 -9.64 -8.75 4.38
CA ASP A 118 -10.15 -10.11 4.41
C ASP A 118 -9.27 -10.96 5.33
N ILE A 119 -9.81 -11.26 6.51
CA ILE A 119 -9.17 -12.06 7.54
C ILE A 119 -8.87 -13.50 7.10
N ASN A 120 -9.63 -14.01 6.12
CA ASN A 120 -9.56 -15.37 5.63
C ASN A 120 -8.83 -15.49 4.29
N ALA A 121 -8.29 -14.39 3.76
CA ALA A 121 -7.56 -14.39 2.51
C ALA A 121 -6.46 -15.45 2.53
N GLU A 122 -6.34 -16.23 1.46
CA GLU A 122 -5.32 -17.28 1.35
C GLU A 122 -4.22 -16.83 0.41
N ASP A 123 -2.96 -16.86 0.81
CA ASP A 123 -1.82 -16.62 -0.08
C ASP A 123 -1.69 -17.72 -1.18
N TYR A 124 -0.69 -17.65 -2.07
CA TYR A 124 -0.50 -18.68 -3.13
C TYR A 124 -0.12 -20.06 -2.59
N HIS A 125 0.22 -20.16 -1.31
CA HIS A 125 0.46 -21.42 -0.62
C HIS A 125 -0.75 -21.92 0.16
N GLY A 126 -1.89 -21.22 0.08
CA GLY A 126 -3.11 -21.55 0.81
C GLY A 126 -3.07 -21.16 2.29
N ARG A 127 -2.09 -20.36 2.72
CA ARG A 127 -1.95 -19.92 4.11
C ARG A 127 -2.79 -18.68 4.34
N LYS A 128 -3.49 -18.63 5.48
CA LYS A 128 -4.20 -17.46 5.99
C LYS A 128 -3.26 -16.58 6.83
N PRO A 129 -3.63 -15.31 7.09
CA PRO A 129 -2.88 -14.47 8.01
C PRO A 129 -2.65 -15.13 9.39
N VAL A 130 -3.66 -15.82 9.92
CA VAL A 130 -3.55 -16.54 11.21
C VAL A 130 -2.48 -17.62 11.18
N ASP A 131 -2.40 -18.40 10.10
CA ASP A 131 -1.40 -19.48 9.96
C ASP A 131 0.04 -18.91 10.01
N LEU A 132 0.24 -17.71 9.46
CA LEU A 132 1.53 -17.02 9.52
C LEU A 132 1.84 -16.50 10.92
N ALA A 133 0.86 -15.95 11.63
CA ALA A 133 1.02 -15.52 13.02
C ALA A 133 1.33 -16.70 13.95
N GLU A 134 0.64 -17.84 13.77
CA GLU A 134 0.89 -19.07 14.52
C GLU A 134 2.30 -19.62 14.28
N THR A 135 2.69 -19.74 13.01
CA THR A 135 4.01 -20.27 12.61
C THR A 135 5.15 -19.44 13.20
N ASN A 136 4.95 -18.13 13.31
CA ASN A 136 5.94 -17.20 13.84
C ASN A 136 5.82 -16.94 15.36
N GLY A 137 4.81 -17.51 16.03
CA GLY A 137 4.64 -17.45 17.49
C GLY A 137 4.00 -16.16 18.02
N HIS A 138 3.29 -15.40 17.19
CA HIS A 138 2.61 -14.16 17.57
C HIS A 138 1.24 -14.43 18.17
N GLN A 139 1.23 -14.99 19.39
CA GLN A 139 0.00 -15.46 20.07
C GLN A 139 -1.05 -14.37 20.31
N ASP A 140 -0.62 -13.13 20.51
CA ASP A 140 -1.48 -11.96 20.65
C ASP A 140 -2.25 -11.66 19.36
N VAL A 141 -1.57 -11.74 18.21
CA VAL A 141 -2.18 -11.60 16.89
C VAL A 141 -3.10 -12.78 16.59
N VAL A 142 -2.70 -14.02 16.91
CA VAL A 142 -3.57 -15.20 16.73
C VAL A 142 -4.86 -15.03 17.51
N ALA A 143 -4.77 -14.71 18.80
CA ALA A 143 -5.95 -14.49 19.65
C ALA A 143 -6.85 -13.36 19.12
N PHE A 144 -6.26 -12.30 18.57
CA PHE A 144 -7.03 -11.22 17.94
C PHE A 144 -7.73 -11.69 16.67
N LEU A 145 -7.04 -12.39 15.77
CA LEU A 145 -7.61 -12.88 14.51
C LEU A 145 -8.69 -13.93 14.71
N GLU A 146 -8.56 -14.81 15.72
CA GLU A 146 -9.58 -15.81 16.03
C GLU A 146 -10.85 -15.21 16.66
N SER A 147 -10.76 -13.99 17.21
CA SER A 147 -11.87 -13.30 17.87
C SER A 147 -12.51 -12.20 17.02
N ALA A 148 -11.93 -11.89 15.85
CA ALA A 148 -12.35 -10.82 14.94
C ALA A 148 -13.45 -11.23 13.96
#